data_AF-A0A3C0GAQ8-F1
#
_entry.id   AF-A0A3C0GAQ8-F1
#
_cell.length_a   1.000
_cell.length_b   1.000
_cell.length_c   1.000
_cell.angle_alpha   90.00
_cell.angle_beta   90.00
_cell.angle_gamma   90.00
#
_symmetry.space_group_name_H-M   'P 1'
#
loop_
_entity.id
_entity.type
_entity.pdbx_description
1 polymer ?
#
loop_
_entity_poly.entity_id
_entity_poly.type
_entity_poly.pdbx_seq_one_letter_code
_entity_poly.pdbx_strand_id
1 'polypeptide(L)'
;MADTLGGLIDKLITIDMKMWDNQEFLYEVRRLPFEEFKDKYTSFTERQLDLFDSIKKCCDLNVQRNQLIDEVDEKIVEIVKAATSGEDLDAGKFIQRKHKTY
;
A
#
# COMPACT_ATOMS: atom_id res chain seq x y z
N MET A 1 -12.40 8.54 -13.37
CA MET A 1 -13.28 8.62 -12.20
C MET A 1 -12.38 8.77 -11.00
N ALA A 2 -12.58 9.79 -10.17
CA ALA A 2 -11.88 9.85 -8.88
C ALA A 2 -12.35 8.67 -8.03
N ASP A 3 -11.45 7.97 -7.36
CA ASP A 3 -11.83 6.87 -6.48
C ASP A 3 -12.73 7.35 -5.34
N THR A 4 -13.61 6.46 -4.90
CA THR A 4 -14.39 6.66 -3.68
C THR A 4 -13.54 6.36 -2.47
N LEU A 5 -13.95 6.82 -1.28
CA LEU A 5 -13.25 6.49 -0.04
C LEU A 5 -13.10 4.97 0.14
N GLY A 6 -14.14 4.19 -0.15
CA GLY A 6 -14.07 2.73 -0.08
C GLY A 6 -13.03 2.13 -1.05
N GLY A 7 -12.94 2.66 -2.27
CA GLY A 7 -11.94 2.23 -3.26
C GLY A 7 -10.51 2.58 -2.84
N LEU A 8 -10.30 3.74 -2.24
CA LEU A 8 -8.99 4.14 -1.69
C LEU A 8 -8.57 3.22 -0.53
N ILE A 9 -9.50 2.88 0.38
CA ILE A 9 -9.24 1.94 1.48
C ILE A 9 -8.92 0.54 0.95
N ASP A 10 -9.63 0.06 -0.07
CA ASP A 10 -9.34 -1.25 -0.70
C ASP A 10 -7.93 -1.30 -1.31
N LYS A 11 -7.52 -0.23 -2.00
CA LYS A 11 -6.15 -0.07 -2.52
C LYS A 11 -5.12 -0.03 -1.38
N LEU A 12 -5.39 0.72 -0.31
CA LEU A 12 -4.51 0.83 0.84
C LEU A 12 -4.27 -0.54 1.48
N ILE A 13 -5.35 -1.29 1.74
CA ILE A 13 -5.28 -2.66 2.26
C ILE A 13 -4.47 -3.56 1.31
N THR A 14 -4.67 -3.43 0.00
CA THR A 14 -3.90 -4.20 -0.99
C THR A 14 -2.40 -3.92 -0.90
N ILE A 15 -2.00 -2.65 -0.75
CA ILE A 15 -0.60 -2.27 -0.57
C ILE A 15 -0.04 -2.77 0.76
N ASP A 16 -0.82 -2.69 1.84
CA ASP A 16 -0.43 -3.19 3.16
C ASP A 16 -0.24 -4.71 3.16
N MET A 17 -1.09 -5.46 2.48
CA MET A 17 -0.93 -6.91 2.31
C MET A 17 0.34 -7.25 1.51
N LYS A 18 0.63 -6.50 0.42
CA LYS A 18 1.88 -6.68 -0.33
C LYS A 18 3.11 -6.32 0.50
N MET A 19 3.00 -5.34 1.39
CA MET A 19 4.06 -4.96 2.32
C MET A 19 4.27 -6.06 3.36
N TRP A 20 3.20 -6.60 3.93
CA TRP A 20 3.25 -7.73 4.84
C TRP A 20 4.02 -8.91 4.24
N ASP A 21 3.68 -9.30 3.01
CA ASP A 21 4.37 -10.39 2.32
C ASP A 21 5.87 -10.09 2.09
N ASN A 22 6.21 -8.84 1.75
CA ASN A 22 7.61 -8.44 1.59
C ASN A 22 8.37 -8.37 2.92
N GLN A 23 7.67 -8.04 4.02
CA GLN A 23 8.26 -7.95 5.34
C GLN A 23 8.73 -9.30 5.86
N GLU A 24 8.09 -10.41 5.49
CA GLU A 24 8.55 -11.76 5.88
C GLU A 24 10.00 -12.01 5.45
N PHE A 25 10.37 -11.59 4.23
CA PHE A 25 11.76 -11.66 3.75
C PHE A 25 12.69 -10.76 4.59
N LEU A 26 12.27 -9.53 4.87
CA LEU A 26 13.07 -8.59 5.66
C LEU A 26 13.23 -9.06 7.12
N TYR A 27 12.24 -9.75 7.67
CA TYR A 27 12.31 -10.34 9.01
C TYR A 27 13.26 -11.54 9.05
N GLU A 28 13.33 -12.34 7.99
CA GLU A 28 14.36 -13.36 7.84
C GLU A 28 15.75 -12.72 7.92
N VAL A 29 16.01 -11.70 7.09
CA VAL A 29 17.28 -10.97 7.09
C VAL A 29 17.59 -10.37 8.46
N ARG A 30 16.60 -9.75 9.13
CA ARG A 30 16.76 -9.13 10.46
C ARG A 30 17.16 -10.14 11.54
N ARG A 31 16.74 -11.40 11.44
CA ARG A 31 17.01 -12.44 12.45
C ARG A 31 18.39 -13.08 12.28
N LEU A 32 19.05 -12.90 11.14
CA LEU A 32 20.35 -13.50 10.87
C LEU A 32 21.49 -12.76 11.60
N PRO A 33 22.45 -13.49 12.18
CA PRO A 33 23.76 -12.93 12.52
C PRO A 33 24.44 -12.36 11.28
N PHE A 34 25.27 -11.32 11.46
CA PHE A 34 25.92 -10.63 10.34
C PHE A 34 26.74 -11.55 9.44
N GLU A 35 27.49 -12.51 10.00
CA GLU A 35 28.30 -13.44 9.21
C GLU A 35 27.43 -14.38 8.35
N GLU A 36 26.32 -14.87 8.90
CA GLU A 36 25.37 -15.69 8.13
C GLU A 36 24.67 -14.88 7.04
N PHE A 37 24.32 -13.63 7.32
CA PHE A 37 23.78 -12.71 6.32
C PHE A 37 24.77 -12.51 5.16
N LYS A 38 26.04 -12.24 5.49
CA LYS A 38 27.10 -12.05 4.50
C LYS A 38 27.25 -13.29 3.63
N ASP A 39 27.38 -14.46 4.24
CA ASP A 39 27.56 -15.70 3.49
C ASP A 39 26.34 -16.01 2.60
N LYS A 40 25.12 -15.79 3.11
CA LYS A 40 23.88 -16.13 2.41
C LYS A 40 23.50 -15.15 1.30
N TYR A 41 23.59 -13.84 1.56
CA TYR A 41 23.05 -12.81 0.67
C TYR A 41 24.11 -12.02 -0.11
N THR A 42 25.39 -12.16 0.23
CA THR A 42 26.46 -11.43 -0.48
C THR A 42 27.37 -12.32 -1.32
N SER A 43 27.28 -13.65 -1.18
CA SER A 43 28.14 -14.59 -1.92
C SER A 43 27.59 -15.04 -3.28
N PHE A 44 26.27 -14.98 -3.47
CA PHE A 44 25.60 -15.48 -4.67
C PHE A 44 24.78 -14.38 -5.34
N THR A 45 24.99 -14.17 -6.64
CA THR A 45 24.29 -13.11 -7.40
C THR A 45 22.78 -13.21 -7.31
N GLU A 46 22.20 -14.41 -7.35
CA GLU A 46 20.75 -14.61 -7.21
C GLU A 46 20.24 -14.07 -5.87
N ARG A 47 20.93 -14.37 -4.76
CA ARG A 47 20.56 -13.88 -3.42
C ARG A 47 20.78 -12.39 -3.25
N GLN A 48 21.80 -11.83 -3.91
CA GLN A 48 22.01 -10.39 -3.95
C GLN A 48 20.83 -9.69 -4.65
N LEU A 49 20.35 -10.26 -5.75
CA LEU A 49 19.18 -9.75 -6.48
C LEU A 49 17.90 -9.86 -5.65
N ASP A 50 17.65 -11.01 -5.00
CA ASP A 50 16.51 -11.17 -4.08
C ASP A 50 16.49 -10.07 -3.00
N LEU A 51 17.64 -9.83 -2.37
CA LEU A 51 17.78 -8.80 -1.33
C LEU A 51 17.56 -7.40 -1.89
N PHE A 52 18.18 -7.09 -3.03
CA PHE A 52 18.05 -5.80 -3.70
C PHE A 52 16.58 -5.51 -4.06
N ASP A 53 15.92 -6.48 -4.68
CA ASP A 53 14.52 -6.34 -5.11
C ASP A 53 13.57 -6.23 -3.92
N SER A 54 13.81 -6.98 -2.82
CA SER A 54 12.99 -6.87 -1.61
C SER A 54 13.12 -5.49 -0.95
N ILE A 55 14.34 -4.94 -0.87
CA ILE A 55 14.57 -3.59 -0.33
C ILE A 55 13.89 -2.55 -1.23
N LYS A 56 14.07 -2.63 -2.56
CA LYS A 56 13.44 -1.72 -3.51
C LYS A 56 11.92 -1.77 -3.40
N LYS A 57 11.34 -2.97 -3.38
CA LYS A 57 9.90 -3.19 -3.20
C LYS A 57 9.40 -2.60 -1.88
N CYS A 58 10.16 -2.72 -0.79
CA CYS A 58 9.81 -2.10 0.49
C CYS A 58 9.74 -0.57 0.37
N CYS A 59 10.72 0.06 -0.27
CA CYS A 59 10.71 1.50 -0.48
C CYS A 59 9.51 1.94 -1.33
N ASP A 60 9.27 1.26 -2.45
CA ASP A 60 8.19 1.59 -3.38
C ASP A 60 6.81 1.44 -2.72
N LEU A 61 6.58 0.33 -2.01
CA LEU A 61 5.31 0.08 -1.30
C LEU A 61 5.09 1.10 -0.18
N ASN A 62 6.14 1.54 0.51
CA ASN A 62 6.02 2.53 1.57
C ASN A 62 5.62 3.92 1.02
N VAL A 63 6.18 4.30 -0.14
CA VAL A 63 5.78 5.54 -0.83
C VAL A 63 4.33 5.44 -1.30
N GLN A 64 3.94 4.33 -1.94
CA GLN A 64 2.56 4.09 -2.39
C GLN A 64 1.57 4.14 -1.23
N ARG A 65 1.90 3.55 -0.08
CA ARG A 65 1.05 3.58 1.12
C ARG A 65 0.81 5.01 1.58
N ASN A 66 1.86 5.82 1.66
CA ASN A 66 1.74 7.22 2.09
C ASN A 66 0.92 8.06 1.11
N GLN A 67 1.13 7.87 -0.21
CA GLN A 67 0.31 8.53 -1.23
C GLN A 67 -1.18 8.19 -1.09
N LEU A 68 -1.50 6.92 -0.84
CA LEU A 68 -2.89 6.50 -0.62
C LEU A 68 -3.50 7.09 0.66
N ILE A 69 -2.70 7.28 1.72
CA ILE A 69 -3.14 7.96 2.94
C ILE A 69 -3.44 9.43 2.63
N ASP A 70 -2.56 10.12 1.90
CA ASP A 70 -2.80 11.51 1.49
C ASP A 70 -4.09 11.63 0.65
N GLU A 71 -4.30 10.71 -0.31
CA GLU A 71 -5.52 10.67 -1.12
C GLU A 71 -6.79 10.41 -0.27
N VAL A 72 -6.70 9.59 0.78
CA VAL A 72 -7.79 9.36 1.72
C VAL A 72 -8.13 10.64 2.48
N ASP A 73 -7.11 11.34 3.01
CA ASP A 73 -7.30 12.59 3.74
C ASP A 73 -7.93 13.68 2.85
N GLU A 74 -7.44 13.83 1.62
CA GLU A 74 -8.02 14.72 0.61
C GLU A 74 -9.48 14.36 0.30
N LYS A 75 -9.79 13.07 0.17
CA LYS A 75 -11.15 12.60 -0.10
C LYS A 75 -12.10 12.92 1.03
N ILE A 76 -11.65 12.77 2.29
CA ILE A 76 -12.45 13.14 3.47
C ILE A 76 -12.76 14.63 3.46
N VAL A 77 -11.75 15.48 3.20
CA VAL A 77 -11.94 16.93 3.09
C VAL A 77 -12.92 17.28 1.96
N GLU A 78 -12.84 16.60 0.81
CA GLU A 78 -13.78 16.78 -0.31
C GLU A 78 -15.23 16.45 0.11
N ILE A 79 -15.44 15.31 0.77
CA ILE A 79 -16.76 14.87 1.24
C ILE A 79 -17.35 15.89 2.23
N VAL A 80 -16.55 16.36 3.19
CA VAL A 80 -16.99 17.36 4.18
C VAL A 80 -17.38 18.66 3.50
N LYS A 81 -16.57 19.15 2.55
CA LYS A 81 -16.89 20.37 1.79
C LYS A 81 -18.21 20.24 1.02
N ALA A 82 -18.40 19.13 0.31
CA ALA A 82 -19.63 18.84 -0.42
C ALA A 82 -20.86 18.77 0.51
N ALA A 83 -20.70 18.15 1.69
CA ALA A 83 -21.78 18.10 2.69
C ALA A 83 -22.17 19.51 3.17
N THR A 84 -21.17 20.37 3.43
CA THR A 84 -21.40 21.74 3.91
C THR A 84 -21.93 22.69 2.83
N SER A 85 -21.68 22.42 1.54
CA SER A 85 -22.24 23.18 0.42
C SER A 85 -23.67 22.77 0.05
N GLY A 86 -24.22 21.73 0.70
CA GLY A 86 -25.55 21.19 0.40
C GLY A 86 -25.60 20.30 -0.84
N GLU A 87 -24.45 19.78 -1.30
CA GLU A 87 -24.40 18.79 -2.37
C GLU A 87 -24.98 17.45 -1.89
N ASP A 88 -25.67 16.75 -2.80
CA ASP A 88 -26.12 15.38 -2.55
C ASP A 88 -24.93 14.42 -2.64
N LEU A 89 -24.57 13.83 -1.49
CA LEU A 89 -23.44 12.91 -1.38
C LEU A 89 -23.71 11.53 -2.04
N ASP A 90 -24.96 11.17 -2.28
CA ASP A 90 -25.37 9.90 -2.91
C ASP A 90 -25.60 10.02 -4.43
N ALA A 91 -25.25 11.15 -5.04
CA ALA A 91 -25.34 11.37 -6.49
C ALA A 91 -24.33 10.52 -7.33
N GLY A 92 -23.82 9.41 -6.80
CA GLY A 92 -22.87 8.51 -7.46
C GLY A 92 -21.42 8.98 -7.46
N LYS A 93 -21.12 10.11 -6.80
CA LYS A 93 -19.77 10.69 -6.73
C LYS A 93 -18.92 10.11 -5.60
N PHE A 94 -19.49 9.93 -4.41
CA PHE A 94 -18.76 9.48 -3.22
C PHE A 94 -19.02 8.02 -2.85
N ILE A 95 -20.03 7.40 -3.47
CA ILE A 95 -20.48 6.04 -3.14
C ILE A 95 -20.23 5.12 -4.34
N GLN A 96 -19.42 4.09 -4.12
CA GLN A 96 -19.23 3.02 -5.09
C GLN A 96 -20.37 2.02 -4.93
N ARG A 97 -21.37 2.11 -5.80
CA ARG A 97 -22.48 1.15 -5.81
C ARG A 97 -21.97 -0.17 -6.39
N LYS A 98 -22.08 -1.26 -5.61
CA LYS A 98 -21.71 -2.59 -6.09
C LYS A 98 -22.69 -3.03 -7.19
N HIS A 99 -22.17 -3.32 -8.37
CA HIS A 99 -22.85 -4.26 -9.25
C HIS A 99 -22.65 -5.65 -8.66
N LYS A 100 -23.76 -6.36 -8.40
CA LYS A 100 -23.76 -7.69 -7.77
C LYS A 100 -22.67 -8.57 -8.36
N THR A 101 -21.74 -9.03 -7.52
CA THR A 101 -21.35 -10.45 -7.38
C THR A 101 -20.47 -10.64 -6.14
N TYR A 102 -20.68 -11.79 -5.49
CA TYR A 102 -19.91 -12.32 -4.37
C TYR A 102 -18.69 -13.08 -4.87
#